data_AF-A0A2V9RCX0-F1
#
_entry.id   AF-A0A2V9RCX0-F1
#
_cell.length_a   1.000
_cell.length_b   1.000
_cell.length_c   1.000
_cell.angle_alpha   90.00
_cell.angle_beta   90.00
_cell.angle_gamma   90.00
#
_symmetry.space_group_name_H-M   'P 1'
#
loop_
_entity.id
_entity.type
_entity.pdbx_description
1 polymer ?
#
loop_
_entity_poly.entity_id
_entity_poly.type
_entity_poly.pdbx_seq_one_letter_code
_entity_poly.pdbx_strand_id
1 'polypeptide(L)'
;MGFEPIGRSPTANYQKMTKAELIKTILAHAPSPWVPPAKDEGVLQDLRFRQRELGRAKRQLQEAQQKLNSIKMETVQRLTSGVAHVFNNLLTPIKGYSELLLKRASPADPLRRYAEQISKAADCAASVICQLQAFAGRQKRVPKVLDLNAVLADMTPRLRQLIGEQAELVTLWGHELRRVKADPAQIEQVMMNLVLNARDAMPYSGQLTTETANVEL
;
A
#
# COMPACT_ATOMS: atom_id res chain seq x y z
N MET A 1 -60.03 11.94 -56.45
CA MET A 1 -58.56 11.99 -56.35
C MET A 1 -58.11 10.74 -55.64
N GLY A 2 -57.50 9.83 -56.40
CA GLY A 2 -57.54 8.38 -56.16
C GLY A 2 -56.59 7.91 -55.07
N PHE A 3 -57.16 7.25 -54.07
CA PHE A 3 -56.46 6.29 -53.24
C PHE A 3 -56.05 5.10 -54.12
N GLU A 4 -54.77 4.85 -54.29
CA GLU A 4 -54.32 3.53 -54.73
C GLU A 4 -54.61 2.52 -53.61
N PRO A 5 -55.28 1.40 -53.90
CA PRO A 5 -55.61 0.43 -52.88
C PRO A 5 -54.31 -0.27 -52.47
N ILE A 6 -54.03 -0.27 -51.17
CA ILE A 6 -53.03 -1.17 -50.57
C ILE A 6 -53.41 -2.58 -51.02
N GLY A 7 -52.59 -3.14 -51.92
CA GLY A 7 -52.77 -4.49 -52.42
C GLY A 7 -52.96 -5.42 -51.23
N ARG A 8 -54.09 -6.13 -51.25
CA ARG A 8 -54.43 -7.16 -50.26
C ARG A 8 -53.21 -8.04 -50.04
N SER A 9 -52.54 -7.87 -48.89
CA SER A 9 -51.62 -8.90 -48.42
C SER A 9 -52.44 -10.16 -48.25
N PRO A 10 -52.03 -11.30 -48.82
CA PRO A 10 -52.74 -12.55 -48.60
C PRO A 10 -52.70 -12.80 -47.11
N THR A 11 -53.86 -12.78 -46.46
CA THR A 11 -54.04 -13.33 -45.12
C THR A 11 -53.90 -14.85 -45.22
N ALA A 12 -52.68 -15.29 -45.52
CA ALA A 12 -52.27 -16.67 -45.43
C ALA A 12 -52.26 -17.03 -43.94
N ASN A 13 -52.94 -18.12 -43.63
CA ASN A 13 -53.29 -18.55 -42.29
C ASN A 13 -52.04 -18.93 -41.46
N TYR A 14 -51.39 -17.95 -40.82
CA TYR A 14 -50.22 -18.14 -39.96
C TYR A 14 -50.48 -19.08 -38.76
N GLN A 15 -51.74 -19.34 -38.41
CA GLN A 15 -52.11 -20.21 -37.29
C GLN A 15 -52.00 -21.71 -37.60
N LYS A 16 -51.79 -22.10 -38.87
CA LYS A 16 -51.64 -23.51 -39.28
C LYS A 16 -50.24 -23.90 -39.74
N MET A 17 -49.28 -22.97 -39.70
CA MET A 17 -47.90 -23.21 -40.14
C MET A 17 -47.10 -23.90 -39.03
N THR A 18 -46.26 -24.85 -39.42
CA THR A 18 -45.24 -25.39 -38.52
C THR A 18 -44.17 -24.33 -38.25
N LYS A 19 -43.45 -24.45 -37.13
CA LYS A 19 -42.42 -23.50 -36.69
C LYS A 19 -41.36 -23.22 -37.79
N ALA A 20 -41.06 -24.22 -38.63
CA ALA A 20 -40.11 -24.09 -39.74
C ALA A 20 -40.64 -23.25 -40.92
N GLU A 21 -41.94 -23.34 -41.22
CA GLU A 21 -42.59 -22.58 -42.30
C GLU A 21 -42.78 -21.11 -41.93
N LEU A 22 -43.07 -20.85 -40.65
CA LEU A 22 -43.13 -19.50 -40.09
C LEU A 22 -41.76 -18.79 -40.17
N ILE A 23 -40.67 -19.49 -39.85
CA ILE A 23 -39.31 -18.96 -39.94
C ILE A 23 -38.93 -18.64 -41.40
N LYS A 24 -39.24 -19.52 -42.35
CA LYS A 24 -38.97 -19.25 -43.78
C LYS A 24 -39.74 -18.04 -44.31
N THR A 25 -41.00 -17.88 -43.89
CA THR A 25 -41.86 -16.77 -44.35
C THR A 25 -41.40 -15.42 -43.81
N ILE A 26 -40.95 -15.39 -42.54
CA ILE A 26 -40.40 -14.19 -41.91
C ILE A 26 -39.05 -13.80 -42.55
N LEU A 27 -38.18 -14.77 -42.86
CA LEU A 27 -36.90 -14.51 -43.51
C LEU A 27 -37.06 -14.05 -44.97
N ALA A 28 -38.11 -14.47 -45.66
CA ALA A 28 -38.39 -14.07 -47.04
C ALA A 28 -38.85 -12.61 -47.19
N HIS A 29 -39.39 -12.01 -46.12
CA HIS A 29 -39.89 -10.62 -46.11
C HIS A 29 -39.10 -9.70 -45.18
N ALA A 30 -38.04 -10.19 -44.53
CA ALA A 30 -37.16 -9.35 -43.76
C ALA A 30 -36.45 -8.39 -44.72
N PRO A 31 -36.52 -7.05 -44.52
CA PRO A 31 -35.65 -6.15 -45.25
C PRO A 31 -34.21 -6.59 -45.01
N SER A 32 -33.38 -6.47 -46.06
CA SER A 32 -31.96 -6.87 -46.09
C SER A 32 -31.34 -6.72 -44.70
N PRO A 33 -30.64 -7.74 -44.17
CA PRO A 33 -30.12 -7.71 -42.81
C PRO A 33 -29.50 -6.35 -42.56
N TRP A 34 -29.90 -5.67 -41.48
CA TRP A 34 -29.26 -4.43 -41.09
C TRP A 34 -27.76 -4.72 -40.98
N VAL A 35 -27.01 -4.32 -42.00
CA VAL A 35 -25.56 -4.35 -42.00
C VAL A 35 -25.18 -3.00 -41.42
N PRO A 36 -24.62 -2.93 -40.19
CA PRO A 36 -24.04 -1.67 -39.72
C PRO A 36 -23.09 -1.19 -40.81
N PRO A 37 -23.16 0.08 -41.27
CA PRO A 37 -22.31 0.54 -42.37
C PRO A 37 -20.86 0.25 -41.99
N ALA A 38 -20.28 -0.70 -42.71
CA ALA A 38 -18.91 -1.12 -42.49
C ALA A 38 -18.01 0.04 -42.92
N LYS A 39 -17.35 0.66 -41.94
CA LYS A 39 -16.20 1.56 -42.11
C LYS A 39 -16.49 2.90 -42.79
N ASP A 40 -17.30 3.76 -42.16
CA ASP A 40 -17.10 5.18 -42.38
C ASP A 40 -15.74 5.55 -41.75
N GLU A 41 -14.71 5.66 -42.59
CA GLU A 41 -13.32 5.86 -42.15
C GLU A 41 -13.18 7.13 -41.30
N GLY A 42 -14.02 8.14 -41.57
CA GLY A 42 -14.17 9.34 -40.76
C GLY A 42 -14.72 9.08 -39.35
N VAL A 43 -15.70 8.19 -39.19
CA VAL A 43 -16.25 7.82 -37.87
C VAL A 43 -15.23 7.01 -37.07
N LEU A 44 -14.50 6.09 -37.72
CA LEU A 44 -13.42 5.33 -37.07
C LEU A 44 -12.23 6.22 -36.69
N GLN A 45 -11.89 7.23 -37.51
CA GLN A 45 -10.87 8.21 -37.18
C GLN A 45 -11.31 9.11 -36.02
N ASP A 46 -12.55 9.58 -35.99
CA ASP A 46 -13.10 10.39 -34.89
C ASP A 46 -13.13 9.60 -33.56
N LEU A 47 -13.57 8.33 -33.58
CA LEU A 47 -13.54 7.47 -32.40
C LEU A 47 -12.11 7.25 -31.89
N ARG A 48 -11.15 7.00 -32.78
CA ARG A 48 -9.72 6.87 -32.42
C ARG A 48 -9.15 8.18 -31.89
N PHE A 49 -9.54 9.32 -32.45
CA PHE A 49 -9.15 10.65 -31.98
C PHE A 49 -9.67 10.89 -30.56
N ARG A 50 -10.97 10.68 -30.31
CA ARG A 50 -11.57 10.79 -28.97
C ARG A 50 -10.93 9.82 -27.97
N GLN A 51 -10.61 8.59 -28.37
CA GLN A 51 -9.96 7.62 -27.49
C GLN A 51 -8.54 8.05 -27.11
N ARG A 52 -7.78 8.66 -28.04
CA ARG A 52 -6.46 9.25 -27.74
C ARG A 52 -6.57 10.46 -26.82
N GLU A 53 -7.53 11.35 -27.06
CA GLU A 53 -7.76 12.53 -26.22
C GLU A 53 -8.20 12.14 -24.80
N LEU A 54 -9.12 11.18 -24.65
CA LEU A 54 -9.49 10.60 -23.35
C LEU A 54 -8.28 9.95 -22.65
N GLY A 55 -7.44 9.23 -23.39
CA GLY A 55 -6.21 8.64 -22.87
C GLY A 55 -5.21 9.69 -22.36
N ARG A 56 -5.06 10.81 -23.10
CA ARG A 56 -4.21 11.94 -22.70
C ARG A 56 -4.78 12.67 -21.47
N ALA A 57 -6.08 12.98 -21.47
CA ALA A 57 -6.73 13.62 -20.34
C ALA A 57 -6.64 12.75 -19.07
N LYS A 58 -6.82 11.43 -19.19
CA LYS A 58 -6.65 10.50 -18.06
C LYS A 58 -5.21 10.47 -17.54
N ARG A 59 -4.21 10.48 -18.42
CA ARG A 59 -2.79 10.57 -18.02
C ARG A 59 -2.47 11.90 -17.34
N GLN A 60 -2.93 13.01 -17.89
CA GLN A 60 -2.74 14.34 -17.30
C GLN A 60 -3.38 14.44 -15.90
N LEU A 61 -4.60 13.90 -15.73
CA LEU A 61 -5.26 13.84 -14.44
C LEU A 61 -4.46 12.98 -13.44
N GLN A 62 -3.96 11.83 -13.88
CA GLN A 62 -3.14 10.94 -13.05
C GLN A 62 -1.81 11.60 -12.65
N GLU A 63 -1.13 12.27 -13.58
CA GLU A 63 0.09 13.03 -13.32
C GLU A 63 -0.16 14.22 -12.38
N ALA A 64 -1.24 14.96 -12.58
CA ALA A 64 -1.64 16.06 -11.70
C ALA A 64 -1.92 15.54 -10.27
N GLN A 65 -2.64 14.42 -10.14
CA GLN A 65 -2.90 13.79 -8.86
C GLN A 65 -1.62 13.31 -8.18
N GLN A 66 -0.67 12.73 -8.94
CA GLN A 66 0.63 12.32 -8.43
C GLN A 66 1.45 13.52 -7.94
N LYS A 67 1.48 14.62 -8.71
CA LYS A 67 2.15 15.88 -8.32
C LYS A 67 1.54 16.46 -7.04
N LEU A 68 0.21 16.51 -6.95
CA LEU A 68 -0.48 17.02 -5.78
C LEU A 68 -0.23 16.15 -4.54
N ASN A 69 -0.26 14.83 -4.69
CA ASN A 69 0.12 13.90 -3.62
C ASN A 69 1.59 14.08 -3.21
N SER A 70 2.48 14.42 -4.15
CA SER A 70 3.89 14.67 -3.81
C SER A 70 4.11 15.94 -2.99
N ILE A 71 3.45 17.04 -3.35
CA ILE A 71 3.55 18.31 -2.62
C ILE A 71 2.94 18.17 -1.22
N LYS A 72 1.84 17.44 -1.09
CA LYS A 72 1.24 17.11 0.22
C LYS A 72 2.24 16.38 1.11
N MET A 73 2.88 15.33 0.59
CA MET A 73 3.82 14.55 1.39
C MET A 73 5.11 15.29 1.73
N GLU A 74 5.61 16.15 0.83
CA GLU A 74 6.73 17.04 1.12
C GLU A 74 6.41 18.03 2.25
N THR A 75 5.17 18.54 2.26
CA THR A 75 4.68 19.41 3.34
C THR A 75 4.63 18.67 4.67
N VAL A 76 4.11 17.44 4.68
CA VAL A 76 4.09 16.55 5.86
C VAL A 76 5.51 16.29 6.35
N GLN A 77 6.45 15.99 5.45
CA GLN A 77 7.85 15.78 5.79
C GLN A 77 8.49 16.98 6.49
N ARG A 78 8.31 18.18 5.92
CA ARG A 78 8.89 19.40 6.47
C ARG A 78 8.34 19.71 7.86
N LEU A 79 7.03 19.55 8.04
CA LEU A 79 6.37 19.74 9.34
C LEU A 79 6.85 18.71 10.36
N THR A 80 6.86 17.44 10.01
CA THR A 80 7.30 16.37 10.91
C THR A 80 8.76 16.51 11.31
N SER A 81 9.66 16.86 10.39
CA SER A 81 11.08 17.05 10.72
C SER A 81 11.27 18.17 11.74
N GLY A 82 10.54 19.28 11.60
CA GLY A 82 10.60 20.40 12.55
C GLY A 82 10.02 20.03 13.91
N VAL A 83 8.85 19.38 13.93
CA VAL A 83 8.19 18.94 15.16
C VAL A 83 9.05 17.93 15.91
N ALA A 84 9.55 16.91 15.22
CA ALA A 84 10.36 15.86 15.81
C ALA A 84 11.67 16.38 16.43
N HIS A 85 12.31 17.34 15.78
CA HIS A 85 13.50 17.99 16.33
C HIS A 85 13.20 18.69 17.66
N VAL A 86 12.11 19.46 17.74
CA VAL A 86 11.70 20.14 18.99
C VAL A 86 11.38 19.12 20.08
N PHE A 87 10.65 18.06 19.77
CA PHE A 87 10.35 17.05 20.77
C PHE A 87 11.61 16.32 21.26
N ASN A 88 12.54 15.94 20.37
CA ASN A 88 13.81 15.33 20.77
C ASN A 88 14.62 16.26 21.69
N ASN A 89 14.59 17.57 21.44
CA ASN A 89 15.22 18.57 22.29
C ASN A 89 14.59 18.66 23.69
N LEU A 90 13.30 18.38 23.82
CA LEU A 90 12.61 18.34 25.12
C LEU A 90 12.82 17.00 25.84
N LEU A 91 12.79 15.89 25.10
CA LEU A 91 12.94 14.55 25.66
C LEU A 91 14.37 14.30 26.18
N THR A 92 15.39 14.85 25.50
CA THR A 92 16.79 14.69 25.91
C THR A 92 17.06 15.12 27.36
N PRO A 93 16.73 16.35 27.80
CA PRO A 93 16.92 16.76 29.20
C PRO A 93 15.96 16.04 30.15
N ILE A 94 14.72 15.75 29.76
CA ILE A 94 13.77 15.00 30.61
C ILE A 94 14.33 13.61 30.95
N LYS A 95 14.79 12.88 29.93
CA LYS A 95 15.42 11.58 30.10
C LYS A 95 16.73 11.70 30.89
N GLY A 96 17.59 12.66 30.55
CA GLY A 96 18.86 12.88 31.24
C GLY A 96 18.70 13.17 32.74
N TYR A 97 17.74 14.01 33.14
CA TYR A 97 17.45 14.25 34.55
C TYR A 97 16.88 13.02 35.24
N SER A 98 16.00 12.26 34.59
CA SER A 98 15.48 11.01 35.15
C SER A 98 16.59 9.98 35.40
N GLU A 99 17.55 9.85 34.48
CA GLU A 99 18.70 8.96 34.63
C GLU A 99 19.66 9.42 35.73
N LEU A 100 19.89 10.73 35.87
CA LEU A 100 20.68 11.29 36.96
C LEU A 100 20.03 11.04 38.33
N LEU A 101 18.70 11.18 38.42
CA LEU A 101 17.95 10.85 39.64
C LEU A 101 18.08 9.36 39.96
N LEU A 102 17.96 8.47 38.97
CA LEU A 102 18.11 7.02 39.16
C LEU A 102 19.52 6.61 39.59
N LYS A 103 20.55 7.33 39.13
CA LYS A 103 21.95 7.10 39.52
C LYS A 103 22.25 7.55 40.96
N ARG A 104 21.52 8.55 41.48
CA ARG A 104 21.73 9.10 42.84
C ARG A 104 20.79 8.52 43.89
N ALA A 105 19.61 8.04 43.49
CA ALA A 105 18.62 7.47 44.39
C ALA A 105 19.08 6.11 44.93
N SER A 106 18.96 5.92 46.25
CA SER A 106 19.12 4.61 46.88
C SER A 106 18.09 3.61 46.34
N PRO A 107 18.38 2.30 46.27
CA PRO A 107 17.40 1.29 45.84
C PRO A 107 16.09 1.31 46.65
N ALA A 108 16.14 1.72 47.92
CA ALA A 108 14.97 1.84 48.79
C ALA A 108 14.25 3.20 48.72
N ASP A 109 14.75 4.13 47.91
CA ASP A 109 14.18 5.48 47.80
C ASP A 109 12.81 5.43 47.10
N PRO A 110 11.71 5.87 47.75
CA PRO A 110 10.38 5.88 47.14
C PRO A 110 10.31 6.72 45.86
N LEU A 111 11.17 7.73 45.72
CA LEU A 111 11.20 8.61 44.56
C LEU A 111 11.82 7.95 43.32
N ARG A 112 12.57 6.86 43.52
CA ARG A 112 13.18 6.08 42.43
C ARG A 112 12.12 5.60 41.43
N ARG A 113 10.99 5.11 41.93
CA ARG A 113 9.88 4.64 41.08
C ARG A 113 9.36 5.74 40.14
N TYR A 114 9.29 6.98 40.60
CA TYR A 114 8.85 8.09 39.74
C TYR A 114 9.88 8.41 38.65
N ALA A 115 11.17 8.39 38.98
CA ALA A 115 12.23 8.58 37.99
C ALA A 115 12.25 7.46 36.93
N GLU A 116 11.96 6.21 37.32
CA GLU A 116 11.81 5.08 36.37
C GLU A 116 10.62 5.30 35.42
N GLN A 117 9.50 5.79 35.93
CA GLN A 117 8.31 6.08 35.11
C GLN A 117 8.57 7.24 34.14
N ILE A 118 9.27 8.30 34.56
CA ILE A 118 9.66 9.41 33.68
C ILE A 118 10.57 8.91 32.55
N SER A 119 11.56 8.07 32.87
CA SER A 119 12.47 7.50 31.88
C SER A 119 11.72 6.64 30.85
N LYS A 120 10.85 5.73 31.31
CA LYS A 120 10.00 4.90 30.44
C LYS A 120 9.08 5.73 29.55
N ALA A 121 8.47 6.79 30.10
CA ALA A 121 7.61 7.67 29.33
C ALA A 121 8.40 8.44 28.25
N ALA A 122 9.62 8.89 28.57
CA ALA A 122 10.50 9.56 27.61
C ALA A 122 10.93 8.62 26.47
N ASP A 123 11.25 7.35 26.79
CA ASP A 123 11.57 6.33 25.78
C ASP A 123 10.40 6.01 24.86
N CYS A 124 9.20 5.87 25.44
CA CYS A 124 7.97 5.68 24.67
C CYS A 124 7.74 6.85 23.72
N ALA A 125 7.81 8.09 24.22
CA ALA A 125 7.64 9.28 23.40
C ALA A 125 8.68 9.38 22.26
N ALA A 126 9.95 9.09 22.56
CA ALA A 126 11.02 9.07 21.55
C ALA A 126 10.72 8.05 20.45
N SER A 127 10.22 6.87 20.80
CA SER A 127 9.85 5.84 19.82
C SER A 127 8.73 6.30 18.87
N VAL A 128 7.70 6.99 19.40
CA VAL A 128 6.58 7.53 18.60
C VAL A 128 7.07 8.61 17.63
N ILE A 129 7.99 9.47 18.06
CA ILE A 129 8.58 10.51 17.22
C ILE A 129 9.41 9.90 16.10
N CYS A 130 10.22 8.87 16.41
CA CYS A 130 10.98 8.16 15.39
C CYS A 130 10.06 7.50 14.35
N GLN A 131 8.94 6.90 14.78
CA GLN A 131 7.93 6.35 13.85
C GLN A 131 7.32 7.44 12.97
N LEU A 132 7.02 8.61 13.54
CA LEU A 132 6.49 9.75 12.79
C LEU A 132 7.49 10.27 11.76
N GLN A 133 8.77 10.43 12.14
CA GLN A 133 9.85 10.81 11.23
C GLN A 133 10.04 9.78 10.11
N ALA A 134 9.96 8.49 10.42
CA ALA A 134 10.05 7.41 9.44
C ALA A 134 8.86 7.42 8.47
N PHE A 135 7.66 7.72 8.96
CA PHE A 135 6.46 7.87 8.11
C PHE A 135 6.57 9.08 7.18
N ALA A 136 7.05 10.21 7.71
CA ALA A 136 7.15 11.46 6.97
C ALA A 136 8.37 11.50 6.04
N GLY A 137 9.40 10.69 6.29
CA GLY A 137 10.59 10.57 5.46
C GLY A 137 10.29 9.93 4.11
N ARG A 138 10.33 10.72 3.03
CA ARG A 138 10.68 10.18 1.71
C ARG A 138 12.18 9.93 1.69
N GLN A 139 12.64 8.77 2.12
CA GLN A 139 13.94 8.34 1.58
C GLN A 139 13.78 8.26 0.06
N LYS A 140 14.72 8.85 -0.69
CA LYS A 140 14.92 8.44 -2.09
C LYS A 140 15.17 6.94 -1.99
N ARG A 141 14.14 6.14 -2.25
CA ARG A 141 14.24 4.69 -2.23
C ARG A 141 15.14 4.35 -3.38
N VAL A 142 16.41 4.12 -3.09
CA VAL A 142 17.38 3.64 -4.08
C VAL A 142 17.35 2.14 -3.92
N PRO A 143 16.62 1.41 -4.78
CA PRO A 143 16.55 -0.03 -4.66
C PRO A 143 17.94 -0.57 -4.96
N LYS A 144 18.53 -1.25 -3.98
CA LYS A 144 19.81 -1.95 -4.13
C LYS A 144 19.52 -3.43 -4.26
N VAL A 145 20.43 -4.15 -4.90
CA VAL A 145 20.41 -5.61 -4.85
C VAL A 145 20.92 -6.00 -3.46
N LEU A 146 20.07 -6.63 -2.67
CA LEU A 146 20.31 -6.96 -1.26
C LEU A 146 20.41 -8.47 -1.07
N ASP A 147 21.29 -8.84 -0.14
CA ASP A 147 21.25 -10.13 0.55
C ASP A 147 20.43 -9.94 1.83
N LEU A 148 19.26 -10.59 1.92
CA LEU A 148 18.37 -10.42 3.08
C LEU A 148 18.95 -11.04 4.35
N ASN A 149 19.80 -12.07 4.25
CA ASN A 149 20.47 -12.64 5.43
C ASN A 149 21.46 -11.60 5.99
N ALA A 150 22.23 -10.94 5.13
CA ALA A 150 23.16 -9.89 5.57
C ALA A 150 22.41 -8.71 6.22
N VAL A 151 21.32 -8.23 5.62
CA VAL A 151 20.51 -7.15 6.19
C VAL A 151 19.93 -7.55 7.55
N LEU A 152 19.35 -8.74 7.68
CA LEU A 152 18.78 -9.20 8.93
C LEU A 152 19.86 -9.45 10.00
N ALA A 153 21.06 -9.89 9.61
CA ALA A 153 22.20 -10.03 10.51
C ALA A 153 22.63 -8.68 11.11
N ASP A 154 22.77 -7.64 10.27
CA ASP A 154 23.11 -6.29 10.70
C ASP A 154 22.04 -5.67 11.63
N MET A 155 20.79 -6.09 11.48
CA MET A 155 19.68 -5.65 12.33
C MET A 155 19.58 -6.41 13.65
N THR A 156 20.03 -7.67 13.71
CA THR A 156 19.80 -8.57 14.84
C THR A 156 20.21 -7.98 16.20
N PRO A 157 21.36 -7.29 16.35
CA PRO A 157 21.72 -6.64 17.62
C PRO A 157 20.73 -5.56 18.04
N ARG A 158 20.26 -4.73 17.09
CA ARG A 158 19.27 -3.67 17.34
C ARG A 158 17.91 -4.27 17.71
N LEU A 159 17.50 -5.35 17.03
CA LEU A 159 16.24 -6.05 17.32
C LEU A 159 16.26 -6.70 18.71
N ARG A 160 17.37 -7.33 19.11
CA ARG A 160 17.54 -7.88 20.47
C ARG A 160 17.40 -6.80 21.54
N GLN A 161 18.03 -5.64 21.34
CA GLN A 161 17.93 -4.53 22.28
C GLN A 161 16.49 -4.00 22.41
N LEU A 162 15.72 -4.01 21.32
CA LEU A 162 14.34 -3.53 21.28
C LEU A 162 13.35 -4.46 21.99
N ILE A 163 13.61 -5.77 21.93
CA ILE A 163 12.82 -6.82 22.60
C ILE A 163 13.18 -6.89 24.10
N GLY A 164 14.45 -6.68 24.44
CA GLY A 164 14.91 -6.74 25.83
C GLY A 164 14.78 -8.15 26.44
N GLU A 165 14.60 -8.24 27.76
CA GLU A 165 14.45 -9.53 28.46
C GLU A 165 13.04 -10.15 28.30
N GLN A 166 12.16 -9.51 27.54
CA GLN A 166 10.77 -9.96 27.37
C GLN A 166 10.64 -11.15 26.42
N ALA A 167 11.58 -11.36 25.50
CA ALA A 167 11.50 -12.50 24.59
C ALA A 167 12.87 -12.93 24.07
N GLU A 168 13.03 -14.21 23.81
CA GLU A 168 14.20 -14.73 23.09
C GLU A 168 14.03 -14.46 21.60
N LEU A 169 15.00 -13.81 20.97
CA LEU A 169 15.05 -13.65 19.51
C LEU A 169 15.85 -14.76 18.87
N VAL A 170 15.16 -15.63 18.12
CA VAL A 170 15.75 -16.69 17.29
C VAL A 170 15.73 -16.23 15.83
N THR A 171 16.82 -16.47 15.10
CA THR A 171 16.90 -16.14 13.67
C THR A 171 17.26 -17.38 12.87
N LEU A 172 16.39 -17.73 11.93
CA LEU A 172 16.55 -18.82 10.98
C LEU A 172 16.99 -18.25 9.64
N TRP A 173 18.20 -18.61 9.23
CA TRP A 173 18.80 -18.17 7.98
C TRP A 173 18.41 -19.11 6.86
N GLY A 174 17.74 -18.60 5.83
CA GLY A 174 17.46 -19.38 4.65
C GLY A 174 18.72 -19.72 3.87
N HIS A 175 18.80 -20.97 3.42
CA HIS A 175 19.85 -21.48 2.55
C HIS A 175 19.61 -21.03 1.10
N GLU A 176 20.67 -20.68 0.37
CA GLU A 176 20.60 -20.27 -1.04
C GLU A 176 19.54 -19.20 -1.34
N LEU A 177 19.44 -18.19 -0.46
CA LEU A 177 18.48 -17.12 -0.61
C LEU A 177 18.74 -16.31 -1.90
N ARG A 178 17.70 -16.09 -2.70
CA ARG A 178 17.81 -15.24 -3.89
C ARG A 178 17.99 -13.78 -3.47
N ARG A 179 18.87 -13.06 -4.17
CA ARG A 179 19.02 -11.60 -3.94
C ARG A 179 17.78 -10.86 -4.41
N VAL A 180 17.37 -9.86 -3.64
CA VAL A 180 16.18 -9.05 -3.93
C VAL A 180 16.57 -7.60 -4.23
N LYS A 181 15.85 -6.97 -5.16
CA LYS A 181 16.03 -5.54 -5.43
C LYS A 181 15.05 -4.74 -4.57
N ALA A 182 15.52 -4.23 -3.43
CA ALA A 182 14.70 -3.51 -2.47
C ALA A 182 15.48 -2.34 -1.83
N ASP A 183 14.76 -1.46 -1.15
CA ASP A 183 15.37 -0.42 -0.34
C ASP A 183 15.71 -0.99 1.06
N PRO A 184 16.99 -1.01 1.46
CA PRO A 184 17.37 -1.55 2.77
C PRO A 184 16.63 -0.87 3.92
N ALA A 185 16.43 0.45 3.88
CA ALA A 185 15.73 1.15 4.95
C ALA A 185 14.26 0.74 5.07
N GLN A 186 13.63 0.37 3.95
CA GLN A 186 12.25 -0.13 3.95
C GLN A 186 12.18 -1.53 4.57
N ILE A 187 13.15 -2.40 4.26
CA ILE A 187 13.25 -3.73 4.89
C ILE A 187 13.48 -3.57 6.40
N GLU A 188 14.39 -2.68 6.81
CA GLU A 188 14.63 -2.40 8.22
C GLU A 188 13.36 -1.93 8.93
N GLN A 189 12.61 -1.02 8.32
CA GLN A 189 11.39 -0.48 8.90
C GLN A 189 10.28 -1.54 9.03
N VAL A 190 10.09 -2.39 8.01
CA VAL A 190 9.11 -3.49 8.08
C VAL A 190 9.46 -4.45 9.21
N MET A 191 10.73 -4.85 9.30
CA MET A 191 11.20 -5.73 10.36
C MET A 191 11.01 -5.12 11.75
N MET A 192 11.34 -3.84 11.93
CA MET A 192 11.17 -3.17 13.22
C MET A 192 9.70 -3.16 13.66
N ASN A 193 8.78 -2.87 12.74
CA ASN A 193 7.34 -2.84 13.04
C ASN A 193 6.80 -4.22 13.39
N LEU A 194 7.20 -5.26 12.66
CA LEU A 194 6.77 -6.63 12.94
C LEU A 194 7.27 -7.11 14.31
N VAL A 195 8.52 -6.82 14.64
CA VAL A 195 9.11 -7.17 15.93
C VAL A 195 8.43 -6.45 17.09
N LEU A 196 8.15 -5.14 16.94
CA LEU A 196 7.40 -4.38 17.94
C LEU A 196 5.99 -4.94 18.15
N ASN A 197 5.27 -5.19 17.06
CA ASN A 197 3.93 -5.77 17.15
C ASN A 197 3.94 -7.14 17.82
N ALA A 198 4.93 -7.98 17.51
CA ALA A 198 5.06 -9.30 18.13
C ALA A 198 5.37 -9.18 19.63
N ARG A 199 6.29 -8.28 20.02
CA ARG A 199 6.59 -7.99 21.43
C ARG A 199 5.35 -7.51 22.18
N ASP A 200 4.63 -6.55 21.63
CA ASP A 200 3.45 -5.97 22.29
C ASP A 200 2.30 -7.00 22.40
N ALA A 201 2.24 -7.98 21.49
CA ALA A 201 1.32 -9.12 21.55
C ALA A 201 1.74 -10.21 22.56
N MET A 202 2.94 -10.12 23.15
CA MET A 202 3.46 -11.08 24.14
C MET A 202 3.37 -10.50 25.57
N PRO A 203 2.35 -10.88 26.38
CA PRO A 203 2.19 -10.38 27.75
C PRO A 203 3.15 -10.99 28.79
N TYR A 204 3.84 -12.09 28.45
CA TYR A 204 4.85 -12.78 29.27
C TYR A 204 6.10 -13.08 28.42
N SER A 205 7.08 -13.80 28.98
CA SER A 205 8.23 -14.26 28.21
C SER A 205 7.82 -15.18 27.06
N GLY A 206 8.39 -14.95 25.88
CA GLY A 206 8.11 -15.73 24.68
C GLY A 206 9.34 -15.90 23.78
N GLN A 207 9.15 -16.56 22.65
CA GLN A 207 10.17 -16.68 21.62
C GLN A 207 9.67 -15.99 20.35
N LEU A 208 10.49 -15.07 19.83
CA LEU A 208 10.27 -14.43 18.54
C LEU A 208 11.23 -15.04 17.53
N THR A 209 10.68 -15.67 16.49
CA THR A 209 11.48 -16.26 15.41
C THR A 209 11.40 -15.38 14.17
N THR A 210 12.55 -14.95 13.66
CA THR A 210 12.67 -14.31 12.34
C THR A 210 13.24 -15.32 11.36
N GLU A 211 12.59 -15.49 10.21
CA GLU A 211 13.01 -16.46 9.19
C GLU A 211 13.10 -15.80 7.82
N THR A 212 14.15 -16.15 7.07
CA THR A 212 14.28 -15.83 5.65
C THR A 212 14.12 -17.11 4.82
N ALA A 213 13.28 -17.08 3.79
CA ALA A 213 13.09 -18.21 2.87
C ALA A 213 12.71 -17.73 1.47
N ASN A 214 13.05 -18.51 0.44
CA ASN A 214 12.47 -18.35 -0.89
C ASN A 214 11.06 -18.95 -0.87
N VAL A 215 10.04 -18.15 -1.17
CA VAL A 215 8.63 -18.58 -1.17
C VAL A 215 7.98 -18.29 -2.51
N GLU A 216 7.16 -19.22 -2.99
CA GLU A 216 6.18 -18.99 -4.06
C GLU A 216 4.82 -18.76 -3.38
N LEU A 217 4.16 -17.65 -3.74
CA LEU A 217 2.89 -17.21 -3.16
C LEU A 217 1.76 -17.31 -4.19
#